data_AF-Q30W04-F1
#
_entry.id   AF-Q30W04-F1
#
_cell.length_a   1.000
_cell.length_b   1.000
_cell.length_c   1.000
_cell.angle_alpha   90.00
_cell.angle_beta   90.00
_cell.angle_gamma   90.00
#
_symmetry.space_group_name_H-M   'P 1'
#
loop_
_entity.id
_entity.type
_entity.pdbx_description
1 polymer ?
#
loop_
_entity_poly.entity_id
_entity_poly.type
_entity_poly.pdbx_seq_one_letter_code
_entity_poly.pdbx_strand_id
1 'polypeptide(L)'
;MNVNAHAGRAAGRYRDPWEIRKFLSLRGTNMLRIAKELGKYPQQVQETVRGTRNDREVLAKLRDMGCPEKYLSLPEDMKQENA
;
A
#
# COMPACT_ATOMS: atom_id res chain seq x y z
N MET A 1 21.57 -17.09 -1.65
CA MET A 1 20.65 -15.98 -1.97
C MET A 1 19.44 -16.07 -1.05
N ASN A 2 19.27 -15.13 -0.12
CA ASN A 2 18.22 -15.17 0.89
C ASN A 2 16.87 -14.78 0.27
N VAL A 3 16.03 -15.78 -0.04
CA VAL A 3 14.66 -15.57 -0.53
C VAL A 3 13.79 -15.22 0.69
N ASN A 4 13.49 -13.94 0.89
CA ASN A 4 12.60 -13.48 1.97
C ASN A 4 11.25 -14.20 1.88
N ALA A 5 11.06 -15.19 2.75
CA ALA A 5 9.88 -16.06 2.83
C ALA A 5 8.58 -15.32 3.17
N HIS A 6 8.64 -14.03 3.49
CA HIS A 6 7.49 -13.16 3.76
C HIS A 6 6.90 -12.49 2.50
N ALA A 7 7.45 -12.74 1.32
CA ALA A 7 6.93 -12.25 0.03
C ALA A 7 5.72 -13.06 -0.50
N GLY A 8 5.28 -14.11 0.20
CA GLY A 8 4.27 -15.06 -0.28
C GLY A 8 2.82 -14.68 0.03
N ARG A 9 2.07 -14.26 -1.00
CA ARG A 9 0.60 -14.42 -1.20
C ARG A 9 -0.42 -13.96 -0.12
N ALA A 10 -0.01 -13.44 1.03
CA ALA A 10 -0.93 -13.01 2.10
C ALA A 10 -0.63 -11.63 2.69
N ALA A 11 0.34 -10.88 2.15
CA ALA A 11 0.79 -9.61 2.72
C ALA A 11 -0.28 -8.50 2.76
N GLY A 12 -1.37 -8.65 2.00
CA GLY A 12 -2.52 -7.75 2.06
C GLY A 12 -3.80 -8.38 2.59
N ARG A 13 -3.73 -9.54 3.27
CA ARG A 13 -4.92 -10.27 3.75
C ARG A 13 -5.82 -9.43 4.68
N TYR A 14 -5.21 -8.51 5.42
CA TYR A 14 -5.90 -7.60 6.34
C TYR A 14 -5.92 -6.16 5.84
N ARG A 15 -5.61 -5.94 4.56
CA ARG A 15 -5.72 -4.63 3.94
C ARG A 15 -7.20 -4.29 3.81
N ASP A 16 -7.56 -3.03 4.02
CA ASP A 16 -8.92 -2.52 3.81
C ASP A 16 -8.98 -1.65 2.55
N PRO A 17 -9.23 -2.24 1.35
CA PRO A 17 -9.29 -1.50 0.10
C PRO A 17 -10.31 -0.36 0.13
N TRP A 18 -11.41 -0.55 0.86
CA TRP A 18 -12.48 0.44 0.96
C TRP A 18 -12.03 1.67 1.74
N GLU A 19 -11.43 1.48 2.92
CA GLU A 19 -10.90 2.59 3.73
C GLU A 19 -9.74 3.31 3.02
N ILE A 20 -8.86 2.58 2.31
CA ILE A 20 -7.81 3.20 1.50
C ILE A 20 -8.42 4.09 0.41
N ARG A 21 -9.42 3.59 -0.32
CA ARG A 21 -10.09 4.38 -1.36
C ARG A 21 -10.82 5.60 -0.80
N LYS A 22 -11.49 5.43 0.33
CA LYS A 22 -12.15 6.52 1.06
C LYS A 22 -11.14 7.59 1.47
N PHE A 23 -10.02 7.18 2.05
CA PHE A 23 -8.91 8.07 2.40
C PHE A 23 -8.40 8.87 1.20
N LEU A 24 -8.17 8.20 0.05
CA LEU A 24 -7.73 8.89 -1.17
C LEU A 24 -8.77 9.89 -1.68
N SER A 25 -10.05 9.51 -1.68
CA SER A 25 -11.16 10.39 -2.06
C SER A 25 -11.24 11.63 -1.18
N LEU A 26 -11.12 11.46 0.15
CA LEU A 26 -11.11 12.58 1.11
C LEU A 26 -9.91 13.53 0.90
N ARG A 27 -8.79 13.02 0.37
CA ARG A 27 -7.61 13.81 -0.01
C ARG A 27 -7.70 14.41 -1.42
N GLY A 28 -8.79 14.21 -2.15
CA GLY A 28 -8.94 14.68 -3.54
C GLY A 28 -7.97 14.00 -4.52
N THR A 29 -7.50 12.79 -4.20
CA THR A 29 -6.59 12.00 -5.04
C THR A 29 -7.18 10.63 -5.36
N ASN A 30 -6.50 9.87 -6.22
CA ASN A 30 -6.91 8.53 -6.61
C ASN A 30 -5.71 7.64 -6.96
N MET A 31 -5.97 6.35 -7.15
CA MET A 31 -4.92 5.36 -7.47
C MET A 31 -4.18 5.69 -8.78
N LEU A 32 -4.85 6.30 -9.77
CA LEU A 32 -4.22 6.72 -11.03
C LEU A 32 -3.22 7.85 -10.81
N ARG A 33 -3.53 8.82 -9.95
CA ARG A 33 -2.63 9.92 -9.61
C ARG A 33 -1.40 9.40 -8.86
N ILE A 34 -1.59 8.48 -7.91
CA ILE A 34 -0.48 7.81 -7.22
C ILE A 34 0.40 7.05 -8.22
N ALA A 35 -0.22 6.32 -9.16
CA ALA A 35 0.51 5.59 -10.20
C ALA A 35 1.37 6.54 -11.05
N LYS A 36 0.82 7.68 -11.46
CA LYS A 36 1.56 8.73 -12.20
C LYS A 36 2.71 9.32 -11.40
N GLU A 37 2.50 9.63 -10.12
CA GLU A 37 3.55 10.17 -9.24
C GLU A 37 4.71 9.19 -9.04
N LEU A 38 4.41 7.89 -9.02
CA LEU A 38 5.40 6.83 -8.84
C LEU A 38 5.98 6.29 -10.17
N GLY A 39 5.51 6.77 -11.33
CA GLY A 39 5.89 6.20 -12.62
C GLY A 39 5.47 4.74 -12.82
N LYS A 40 4.38 4.32 -12.16
CA LYS A 40 3.87 2.93 -12.17
C LYS A 40 2.60 2.79 -12.98
N TYR A 41 2.26 1.54 -13.33
CA TYR A 41 0.98 1.25 -13.94
C TYR A 41 -0.16 1.32 -12.90
N PRO A 42 -1.33 1.87 -13.25
CA PRO A 42 -2.48 1.94 -12.34
C PRO A 42 -2.91 0.57 -11.80
N GLN A 43 -2.73 -0.47 -12.61
CA GLN A 43 -3.01 -1.85 -12.23
C GLN A 43 -2.14 -2.31 -11.05
N GLN A 44 -0.84 -1.95 -11.02
CA GLN A 44 0.06 -2.30 -9.91
C GLN A 44 -0.40 -1.66 -8.60
N VAL A 45 -0.86 -0.41 -8.65
CA VAL A 45 -1.42 0.28 -7.47
C VAL A 45 -2.71 -0.40 -7.03
N GLN A 46 -3.60 -0.76 -7.97
CA GLN A 46 -4.85 -1.45 -7.67
C GLN A 46 -4.63 -2.83 -7.05
N GLU A 47 -3.71 -3.63 -7.58
CA GLU A 47 -3.32 -4.93 -7.03
C GLU A 47 -2.72 -4.79 -5.63
N THR A 48 -1.96 -3.72 -5.40
CA THR A 48 -1.42 -3.42 -4.08
C THR A 48 -2.55 -3.05 -3.12
N VAL A 49 -3.46 -2.14 -3.48
CA VAL A 49 -4.60 -1.78 -2.62
C VAL A 49 -5.51 -2.98 -2.34
N ARG A 50 -5.68 -3.90 -3.30
CA ARG A 50 -6.44 -5.15 -3.15
C ARG A 50 -5.73 -6.24 -2.36
N GLY A 51 -4.44 -6.07 -2.08
CA GLY A 51 -3.65 -7.06 -1.35
C GLY A 51 -3.14 -8.24 -2.16
N THR A 52 -3.34 -8.24 -3.49
CA THR A 52 -2.81 -9.27 -4.40
C THR A 52 -1.34 -9.05 -4.72
N ARG A 53 -0.85 -7.82 -4.56
CA ARG A 53 0.56 -7.43 -4.72
C ARG A 53 1.08 -6.76 -3.45
N ASN A 54 2.36 -6.95 -3.16
CA ASN A 54 3.07 -6.26 -2.08
C ASN A 54 4.10 -5.29 -2.67
N ASP A 55 3.63 -4.14 -3.13
CA ASP A 55 4.49 -3.10 -3.69
C ASP A 55 4.90 -2.10 -2.60
N ARG A 56 6.16 -2.18 -2.17
CA ARG A 56 6.69 -1.38 -1.05
C ARG A 56 6.64 0.12 -1.32
N GLU A 57 6.86 0.56 -2.56
CA GLU A 57 6.86 1.99 -2.91
C GLU A 57 5.44 2.56 -2.89
N VAL A 58 4.46 1.80 -3.39
CA VAL A 58 3.04 2.19 -3.31
C VAL A 58 2.59 2.29 -1.86
N LEU A 59 2.95 1.29 -1.03
CA LEU A 59 2.61 1.28 0.39
C LEU A 59 3.30 2.42 1.16
N ALA A 60 4.58 2.68 0.87
CA ALA A 60 5.32 3.79 1.46
C ALA A 60 4.71 5.14 1.08
N LYS A 61 4.32 5.34 -0.19
CA LYS A 61 3.63 6.55 -0.64
C LYS A 61 2.28 6.73 0.05
N LEU A 62 1.49 5.66 0.18
CA LEU A 62 0.21 5.73 0.92
C LEU A 62 0.43 6.11 2.39
N ARG A 63 1.45 5.54 3.04
CA ARG A 63 1.84 5.90 4.42
C ARG A 63 2.29 7.35 4.53
N ASP A 64 3.18 7.81 3.64
CA ASP A 64 3.70 9.18 3.57
C ASP A 64 2.58 10.21 3.35
N MET A 65 1.58 9.84 2.54
CA MET A 65 0.37 10.64 2.38
C MET A 65 -0.51 10.69 3.64
N GLY A 66 -0.22 9.91 4.69
CA GLY A 66 -0.95 9.86 5.95
C GLY A 66 -2.06 8.81 5.99
N CYS A 67 -2.04 7.80 5.11
CA CYS A 67 -3.01 6.71 5.16
C CYS A 67 -2.73 5.85 6.42
N PRO A 68 -3.74 5.62 7.28
CA PRO A 68 -3.53 4.84 8.51
C PRO A 68 -2.97 3.45 8.25
N GLU A 69 -1.90 3.09 8.96
CA GLU A 69 -1.18 1.82 8.78
C GLU A 69 -2.07 0.59 9.01
N LYS A 70 -3.06 0.72 9.89
CA LYS A 70 -4.10 -0.30 10.13
C LYS A 70 -4.83 -0.71 8.85
N TYR A 71 -5.05 0.22 7.92
CA TYR A 71 -5.71 -0.08 6.64
C TYR A 71 -4.72 -0.64 5.61
N LEU A 72 -3.46 -0.25 5.68
CA LEU A 72 -2.41 -0.67 4.75
C LEU A 72 -1.92 -2.10 5.03
N SER A 73 -2.19 -2.63 6.22
CA SER A 73 -1.70 -3.94 6.66
C SER A 73 -0.20 -4.06 6.36
N LEU A 74 0.57 -3.04 6.76
CA LEU A 74 2.00 -3.00 6.50
C LEU A 74 2.70 -4.17 7.19
N PRO A 75 3.67 -4.83 6.53
CA PRO A 75 4.53 -5.79 7.20
C PRO A 75 5.28 -5.10 8.34
N GLU A 76 5.63 -5.84 9.40
CA GLU A 76 6.26 -5.29 10.60
C GLU A 76 7.54 -4.51 10.30
N ASP A 77 8.32 -4.95 9.29
CA ASP A 77 9.50 -4.26 8.74
C ASP A 77 9.22 -2.85 8.15
N MET A 78 7.96 -2.53 7.84
CA MET A 78 7.53 -1.23 7.30
C MET A 78 6.77 -0.37 8.32
N LYS A 79 6.41 -0.93 9.47
CA LYS A 79 5.89 -0.16 10.60
C LYS A 79 7.10 0.57 11.19
N GLN A 80 7.14 1.88 11.05
CA GLN A 80 8.19 2.63 11.76
C GLN A 80 7.80 2.66 13.24
N GLU A 81 8.72 2.26 14.12
CA GLU A 81 8.73 2.67 15.52
C GLU A 81 8.66 4.20 15.56
N ASN A 82 7.46 4.75 15.73
CA ASN A 82 7.34 6.07 16.32
C ASN A 82 7.57 5.86 17.82
N ALA A 83 8.81 6.10 18.23
CA ALA A 83 9.17 6.45 19.60
C ALA A 83 8.54 7.78 20.01
#